data_AF-A0A2D6JQJ7-F1
#
_entry.id   AF-A0A2D6JQJ7-F1
#
_cell.length_a   1.000
_cell.length_b   1.000
_cell.length_c   1.000
_cell.angle_alpha   90.00
_cell.angle_beta   90.00
_cell.angle_gamma   90.00
#
_symmetry.space_group_name_H-M   'P 1'
#
loop_
_entity.id
_entity.type
_entity.pdbx_description
1 polymer ?
#
loop_
_entity_poly.entity_id
_entity_poly.type
_entity_poly.pdbx_seq_one_letter_code
_entity_poly.pdbx_strand_id
1 'polypeptide(L)'
;MNKSNMAVPTSELKALWKEHELAQHVNLRVTSCLGPCSRANVSLVSTKEGRTWLGGIASEDHYQSLVSWAQSIAESGQDQALPDSLLALQFEPV
;
A
#
# COMPACT_ATOMS: atom_id res chain seq x y z
N MET A 1 25.31 -6.06 -2.83
CA MET A 1 23.86 -6.31 -2.80
C MET A 1 23.26 -5.93 -4.14
N ASN A 2 22.68 -6.90 -4.85
CA ASN A 2 22.06 -6.68 -6.16
C ASN A 2 20.72 -5.94 -6.00
N LYS A 3 20.61 -4.75 -6.60
CA LYS A 3 19.43 -3.86 -6.60
C LYS A 3 18.35 -4.31 -7.60
N SER A 4 18.16 -5.61 -7.78
CA SER A 4 17.26 -6.15 -8.80
C SER A 4 16.04 -6.75 -8.14
N ASN A 5 15.11 -5.87 -7.75
CA ASN A 5 13.64 -6.07 -7.66
C ASN A 5 12.93 -4.93 -6.89
N MET A 6 13.43 -3.69 -6.92
CA MET A 6 12.75 -2.56 -6.24
C MET A 6 11.73 -1.83 -7.13
N ALA A 7 11.36 -2.38 -8.29
CA ALA A 7 10.33 -1.78 -9.11
C ALA A 7 8.97 -2.02 -8.45
N VAL A 8 8.25 -0.95 -8.12
CA VAL A 8 6.86 -1.07 -7.68
C VAL A 8 6.04 -1.63 -8.85
N PRO A 9 5.25 -2.71 -8.67
CA PRO A 9 4.45 -3.34 -9.71
C PRO A 9 3.19 -2.49 -9.99
N THR A 10 3.39 -1.26 -10.47
CA THR A 10 2.33 -0.27 -10.60
C THR A 10 1.23 -0.67 -11.59
N SER A 11 1.60 -1.35 -12.68
CA SER A 11 0.65 -1.86 -13.67
C SER A 11 -0.23 -2.96 -13.07
N GLU A 12 0.36 -3.86 -12.30
CA GLU A 12 -0.34 -4.98 -11.66
C GLU A 12 -1.28 -4.48 -10.56
N LEU A 13 -0.80 -3.59 -9.69
CA LEU A 13 -1.64 -2.95 -8.66
C LEU A 13 -2.85 -2.24 -9.27
N LYS A 14 -2.66 -1.52 -10.39
CA LYS A 14 -3.77 -0.89 -11.11
C LYS A 14 -4.74 -1.89 -11.73
N ALA A 15 -4.24 -3.02 -12.23
CA ALA A 15 -5.07 -4.09 -12.77
C ALA A 15 -5.93 -4.72 -11.67
N LEU A 16 -5.33 -5.09 -10.54
CA LEU A 16 -6.03 -5.63 -9.37
C LEU A 16 -7.06 -4.65 -8.80
N TRP A 17 -6.71 -3.36 -8.72
CA TRP A 17 -7.67 -2.33 -8.30
C TRP A 17 -8.88 -2.21 -9.21
N LYS A 18 -8.69 -2.44 -10.51
CA LYS A 18 -9.78 -2.41 -11.50
C LYS A 18 -10.60 -3.70 -11.44
N GLU A 19 -9.93 -4.85 -11.36
CA GLU A 19 -10.56 -6.18 -11.32
C GLU A 19 -11.50 -6.33 -10.12
N HIS A 20 -11.07 -5.87 -8.95
CA HIS A 20 -11.83 -5.95 -7.71
C HIS A 20 -12.67 -4.69 -7.43
N GLU A 21 -12.81 -3.78 -8.40
CA GLU A 21 -13.56 -2.52 -8.28
C GLU A 21 -13.20 -1.67 -7.05
N LEU A 22 -11.97 -1.79 -6.55
CA LEU A 22 -11.53 -1.25 -5.26
C LEU A 22 -11.55 0.27 -5.23
N ALA A 23 -11.45 0.95 -6.38
CA ALA A 23 -11.44 2.41 -6.44
C ALA A 23 -12.69 3.07 -5.84
N GLN A 24 -13.80 2.34 -5.72
CA GLN A 24 -15.03 2.83 -5.07
C GLN A 24 -14.91 2.87 -3.54
N HIS A 25 -14.01 2.09 -2.97
CA HIS A 25 -13.85 1.89 -1.52
C HIS A 25 -12.50 2.41 -1.01
N VAL A 26 -11.42 2.11 -1.75
CA VAL A 26 -10.04 2.45 -1.43
C VAL A 26 -9.38 3.05 -2.67
N ASN A 27 -9.02 4.33 -2.62
CA ASN A 27 -8.38 5.01 -3.76
C ASN A 27 -6.90 4.63 -3.87
N LEU A 28 -6.48 4.16 -5.05
CA LEU A 28 -5.07 3.96 -5.38
C LEU A 28 -4.52 5.17 -6.14
N ARG A 29 -3.48 5.81 -5.58
CA ARG A 29 -2.67 6.81 -6.29
C ARG A 29 -1.21 6.38 -6.29
N VAL A 30 -0.62 6.37 -7.48
CA VAL A 30 0.80 6.06 -7.68
C VAL A 30 1.49 7.34 -8.14
N THR A 31 2.49 7.79 -7.39
CA THR A 31 3.33 8.95 -7.72
C THR A 31 4.80 8.55 -7.79
N SER A 32 5.59 9.32 -8.54
CA SER A 32 7.04 9.11 -8.65
C SER A 32 7.81 9.48 -7.37
N CYS A 33 7.22 10.32 -6.50
CA CYS A 33 7.77 10.67 -5.20
C CYS A 33 6.63 11.01 -4.23
N LEU A 34 6.77 10.57 -2.97
CA LEU A 34 5.86 10.90 -1.86
C LEU A 34 6.52 11.78 -0.77
N GLY A 35 7.83 12.04 -0.87
CA GLY A 35 8.55 12.91 0.07
C GLY A 35 9.62 12.18 0.89
N PRO A 36 9.28 11.20 1.76
CA PRO A 36 10.25 10.57 2.65
C PRO A 36 11.30 9.73 1.89
N CYS A 37 12.38 10.38 1.45
CA CYS A 37 13.46 9.75 0.70
C CYS A 37 14.33 8.80 1.56
N SER A 38 14.12 8.76 2.88
CA SER A 38 14.83 7.87 3.82
C SER A 38 14.43 6.40 3.69
N ARG A 39 13.31 6.10 3.01
CA ARG A 39 12.82 4.74 2.75
C ARG A 39 12.53 4.55 1.26
N ALA A 40 12.83 3.36 0.75
CA ALA A 40 12.40 2.97 -0.59
C ALA A 40 10.91 2.59 -0.58
N ASN A 41 10.24 2.73 -1.73
CA ASN A 41 8.87 2.26 -1.97
C ASN A 41 7.90 2.60 -0.83
N VAL A 42 7.69 3.90 -0.67
CA VAL A 42 6.81 4.46 0.36
C VAL A 42 5.35 4.34 -0.08
N SER A 43 4.47 4.02 0.86
CA SER A 43 3.01 4.19 0.71
C SER A 43 2.47 5.02 1.87
N LEU A 44 1.56 5.93 1.56
CA LEU A 44 0.80 6.69 2.54
C LEU A 44 -0.61 6.13 2.57
N VAL A 45 -0.96 5.42 3.63
CA VAL A 45 -2.32 4.92 3.84
C VAL A 45 -3.08 5.94 4.67
N SER A 46 -4.25 6.35 4.18
CA SER A 46 -5.14 7.27 4.91
C SER A 46 -6.43 6.53 5.24
N THR A 47 -6.71 6.38 6.52
CA THR A 47 -7.96 5.80 7.06
C THR A 47 -8.68 6.85 7.91
N LYS A 48 -9.85 6.50 8.47
CA LYS A 48 -10.53 7.38 9.44
C LYS A 48 -9.74 7.60 10.73
N GLU A 49 -8.84 6.67 11.08
CA GLU A 49 -8.01 6.75 12.28
C GLU A 49 -6.78 7.65 12.10
N GLY A 50 -6.44 7.96 10.85
CA GLY A 50 -5.35 8.87 10.53
C GLY A 50 -4.54 8.43 9.33
N ARG A 51 -3.26 8.82 9.33
CA ARG A 51 -2.33 8.56 8.24
C ARG A 51 -1.20 7.68 8.73
N THR A 52 -0.97 6.58 8.03
CA THR A 52 0.11 5.63 8.30
C THR A 52 1.10 5.64 7.14
N TRP A 53 2.36 5.92 7.45
CA TRP A 53 3.46 5.86 6.49
C TRP A 53 4.10 4.48 6.53
N LEU A 54 4.11 3.81 5.38
CA LEU A 54 4.69 2.48 5.19
C LEU A 54 5.91 2.59 4.29
N GLY A 55 7.03 1.99 4.68
CA GLY A 55 8.29 2.04 3.92
C GLY A 55 8.88 0.65 3.72
N GLY A 56 9.62 0.46 2.63
CA GLY A 56 10.23 -0.82 2.32
C GLY A 56 9.25 -1.86 1.75
N ILE A 57 8.18 -1.41 1.10
CA ILE A 57 7.27 -2.30 0.36
C ILE A 57 8.01 -2.80 -0.89
N ALA A 58 8.56 -4.01 -0.82
CA ALA A 58 9.49 -4.51 -1.83
C ALA A 58 9.30 -6.00 -2.19
N SER A 59 8.34 -6.69 -1.56
CA SER A 59 8.02 -8.08 -1.85
C SER A 59 6.59 -8.21 -2.38
N GLU A 60 6.36 -9.27 -3.13
CA GLU A 60 5.01 -9.66 -3.58
C GLU A 60 4.06 -9.79 -2.40
N ASP A 61 4.48 -10.42 -1.29
CA ASP A 61 3.68 -10.56 -0.07
C ASP A 61 3.23 -9.22 0.52
N HIS A 62 4.07 -8.17 0.46
CA HIS A 62 3.68 -6.84 0.93
C HIS A 62 2.60 -6.23 0.00
N TYR A 63 2.72 -6.41 -1.31
CA TYR A 63 1.72 -5.93 -2.26
C TYR A 63 0.41 -6.71 -2.17
N GLN A 64 0.47 -8.03 -2.01
CA GLN A 64 -0.70 -8.87 -1.76
C GLN A 64 -1.37 -8.46 -0.45
N SER A 65 -0.62 -8.18 0.61
CA SER A 65 -1.19 -7.68 1.88
C SER A 65 -1.96 -6.36 1.71
N LEU A 66 -1.46 -5.43 0.88
CA LEU A 66 -2.19 -4.19 0.55
C LEU A 66 -3.48 -4.45 -0.22
N VAL A 67 -3.43 -5.35 -1.20
CA VAL A 67 -4.56 -5.72 -2.05
C VAL A 67 -5.63 -6.44 -1.23
N SER A 68 -5.25 -7.41 -0.38
CA SER A 68 -6.15 -8.13 0.51
C SER A 68 -6.79 -7.21 1.53
N TRP A 69 -6.04 -6.28 2.12
CA TRP A 69 -6.61 -5.26 3.00
C TRP A 69 -7.65 -4.40 2.28
N ALA A 70 -7.35 -3.93 1.06
CA ALA A 70 -8.31 -3.13 0.30
C ALA A 70 -9.58 -3.92 -0.09
N GLN A 71 -9.43 -5.20 -0.45
CA GLN A 71 -10.57 -6.10 -0.69
C GLN A 71 -11.43 -6.27 0.56
N SER A 72 -10.82 -6.45 1.74
CA SER A 72 -11.58 -6.59 3.00
C SER A 72 -12.48 -5.38 3.29
N ILE A 73 -12.03 -4.16 2.96
CA ILE A 73 -12.83 -2.94 3.08
C ILE A 73 -13.99 -2.95 2.07
N ALA A 74 -13.74 -3.36 0.83
CA ALA A 74 -14.78 -3.45 -0.20
C ALA A 74 -15.85 -4.50 0.17
N GLU A 75 -15.45 -5.67 0.68
CA GLU A 75 -16.35 -6.75 1.07
C GLU A 75 -17.19 -6.41 2.31
N SER A 76 -16.57 -5.79 3.33
CA SER A 76 -17.26 -5.43 4.56
C SER A 76 -18.06 -4.13 4.47
N GLY A 77 -17.72 -3.25 3.53
CA GLY A 77 -18.26 -1.89 3.45
C GLY A 77 -17.88 -1.00 4.64
N GLN A 78 -16.92 -1.43 5.46
CA GLN A 78 -16.47 -0.76 6.67
C GLN A 78 -14.96 -0.55 6.63
N ASP A 79 -14.48 0.48 7.32
CA ASP A 79 -13.03 0.67 7.46
C ASP A 79 -12.43 -0.48 8.26
N GLN A 80 -11.26 -0.94 7.81
CA GLN A 80 -10.50 -1.96 8.51
C GLN A 80 -9.12 -1.44 8.89
N ALA A 81 -8.66 -1.85 10.06
CA ALA A 81 -7.29 -1.62 10.51
C ALA A 81 -6.30 -2.26 9.52
N LEU A 82 -5.10 -1.67 9.43
CA LEU A 82 -4.03 -2.27 8.65
C LEU A 82 -3.59 -3.59 9.31
N PRO A 83 -3.35 -4.66 8.54
CA PRO A 83 -2.82 -5.91 9.06
C PRO A 83 -1.40 -5.73 9.62
N ASP A 84 -1.03 -6.58 10.59
CA ASP A 84 0.28 -6.54 11.26
C ASP A 84 1.46 -6.61 10.29
N SER A 85 1.31 -7.33 9.17
CA SER A 85 2.34 -7.41 8.12
C SER A 85 2.66 -6.04 7.50
N LEU A 86 1.66 -5.17 7.38
CA LEU A 86 1.84 -3.80 6.91
C LEU A 86 2.26 -2.88 8.03
N LEU A 87 1.72 -3.03 9.25
CA LEU A 87 2.13 -2.23 10.40
C LEU A 87 3.61 -2.42 10.76
N ALA A 88 4.18 -3.60 10.51
CA ALA A 88 5.62 -3.85 10.66
C ALA A 88 6.49 -2.97 9.74
N LEU A 89 5.91 -2.39 8.68
CA LEU A 89 6.56 -1.48 7.74
C LEU A 89 6.35 -0.01 8.10
N GLN A 90 5.64 0.27 9.19
CA GLN A 90 5.34 1.63 9.63
C GLN A 90 6.63 2.38 10.01
N PHE A 91 6.69 3.64 9.63
CA PHE A 91 7.74 4.56 10.07
C PHE A 91 7.20 5.97 10.25
N GLU A 92 7.93 6.81 10.98
CA GLU A 92 7.66 8.24 11.05
C GLU A 92 8.49 8.97 9.99
N PRO A 93 7.87 9.75 9.09
CA PRO A 93 8.63 10.59 8.16
C PRO A 93 9.30 11.72 8.94
N VAL A 94 10.58 11.97 8.63
CA VAL A 94 11.37 13.10 9.16
C VAL A 94 11.23 14.33 8.28
#